data_AF-A0A3N5LHJ0-F1
#
_entry.id   AF-A0A3N5LHJ0-F1
#
_cell.length_a   1.000
_cell.length_b   1.000
_cell.length_c   1.000
_cell.angle_alpha   90.00
_cell.angle_beta   90.00
_cell.angle_gamma   90.00
#
_symmetry.space_group_name_H-M   'P 1'
#
loop_
_entity.id
_entity.type
_entity.pdbx_description
1 polymer ?
#
loop_
_entity_poly.entity_id
_entity_poly.type
_entity_poly.pdbx_seq_one_letter_code
_entity_poly.pdbx_strand_id
1 'polypeptide(L)'
;VFDLYKVHQDALMLPVLIQSDRYTRQSDSIPALSVSASRDDSGRIHVTMANLDPNAARTVPIEFRGAKVKGVRGQVLTAAAMNARNTFEQADAVKPAAFTGAKLTPEGVEVTLPAKSVVALEVE
;
A
#
# COMPACT_ATOMS: atom_id res chain seq x y z
N VAL A 1 0.19 -5.07 10.77
CA VAL A 1 1.17 -4.50 9.81
C VAL A 1 2.39 -5.39 9.59
N PHE A 2 3.07 -5.90 10.64
CA PHE A 2 4.23 -6.80 10.45
C PHE A 2 3.97 -7.99 9.52
N ASP A 3 2.81 -8.64 9.61
CA ASP A 3 2.44 -9.74 8.70
C ASP A 3 2.38 -9.31 7.22
N LEU A 4 1.95 -8.08 6.92
CA LEU A 4 1.94 -7.53 5.55
C LEU A 4 3.36 -7.22 5.04
N TYR A 5 4.30 -6.93 5.94
CA TYR A 5 5.65 -6.49 5.60
C TYR A 5 6.67 -7.65 5.63
N LYS A 6 6.27 -8.87 6.02
CA LYS A 6 7.19 -10.01 6.09
C LYS A 6 7.88 -10.33 4.76
N VAL A 7 7.22 -10.02 3.63
CA VAL A 7 7.77 -10.19 2.27
C VAL A 7 8.97 -9.29 1.98
N HIS A 8 9.22 -8.28 2.82
CA HIS A 8 10.39 -7.42 2.71
C HIS A 8 11.60 -7.92 3.53
N GLN A 9 11.43 -8.97 4.36
CA GLN A 9 12.54 -9.58 5.09
C GLN A 9 13.49 -10.27 4.10
N ASP A 10 14.78 -9.97 4.20
CA ASP A 10 15.84 -10.46 3.31
C ASP A 10 15.64 -10.17 1.81
N ALA A 11 14.68 -9.30 1.47
CA ALA A 11 14.38 -8.92 0.10
C ALA A 11 15.30 -7.80 -0.40
N LEU A 12 15.56 -7.79 -1.71
CA LEU A 12 16.33 -6.72 -2.35
C LEU A 12 15.48 -5.46 -2.45
N MET A 13 15.89 -4.37 -1.79
CA MET A 13 15.22 -3.08 -1.91
C MET A 13 15.26 -2.59 -3.37
N LEU A 14 14.10 -2.19 -3.89
CA LEU A 14 13.98 -1.56 -5.20
C LEU A 14 13.88 -0.03 -5.01
N PRO A 15 14.64 0.79 -5.76
CA PRO A 15 14.50 2.24 -5.71
C PRO A 15 13.08 2.68 -6.11
N VAL A 16 12.49 3.57 -5.31
CA VAL A 16 11.16 4.14 -5.58
C VAL A 16 11.27 5.65 -5.72
N LEU A 17 10.73 6.19 -6.81
CA LEU A 17 10.49 7.62 -6.97
C LEU A 17 9.01 7.90 -6.74
N ILE A 18 8.71 8.75 -5.75
CA ILE A 18 7.33 9.05 -5.34
C ILE A 18 7.06 10.52 -5.58
N GLN A 19 6.00 10.81 -6.34
CA GLN A 19 5.39 12.13 -6.40
C GLN A 19 4.11 12.09 -5.57
N SER A 20 4.18 12.61 -4.35
CA SER A 20 3.05 12.68 -3.43
C SER A 20 2.70 14.14 -3.20
N ASP A 21 1.41 14.45 -3.30
CA ASP A 21 0.87 15.64 -2.66
C ASP A 21 0.93 15.49 -1.12
N ARG A 22 0.52 16.54 -0.42
CA ARG A 22 0.62 16.61 1.04
C ARG A 22 -0.75 16.52 1.68
N TYR A 23 -0.83 15.78 2.78
CA TYR A 23 -1.94 15.91 3.73
C TYR A 23 -1.61 17.03 4.70
N THR A 24 -2.53 18.00 4.83
CA THR A 24 -2.37 19.15 5.71
C THR A 24 -3.54 19.24 6.68
N ARG A 25 -3.23 19.43 7.96
CA ARG A 25 -4.21 19.69 9.02
C ARG A 25 -3.73 20.90 9.82
N GLN A 26 -4.48 21.99 9.74
CA GLN A 26 -4.09 23.28 10.33
C GLN A 26 -2.71 23.73 9.78
N SER A 27 -1.71 23.92 10.64
CA SER A 27 -0.35 24.29 10.25
C SER A 27 0.54 23.09 9.88
N ASP A 28 0.13 21.88 10.25
CA ASP A 28 0.96 20.69 10.08
C ASP A 28 0.72 20.04 8.73
N SER A 29 1.81 19.62 8.08
CA SER A 29 1.74 19.04 6.75
C SER A 29 2.74 17.91 6.60
N ILE A 30 2.31 16.79 6.01
CA ILE A 30 3.12 15.59 5.76
C ILE A 30 2.90 15.10 4.34
N PRO A 31 3.84 14.31 3.75
CA PRO A 31 3.54 13.57 2.53
C PRO A 31 2.29 12.71 2.74
N ALA A 32 1.36 12.75 1.79
CA ALA A 32 0.12 11.99 1.91
C ALA A 32 0.34 10.48 1.68
N LEU A 33 1.42 10.12 1.00
CA LEU A 33 1.79 8.75 0.69
C LEU A 33 3.19 8.41 1.23
N SER A 34 3.30 7.19 1.77
CA SER A 34 4.58 6.52 1.99
C SER A 34 4.59 5.24 1.17
N VAL A 35 5.67 4.97 0.45
CA VAL A 35 5.79 3.79 -0.43
C VAL A 35 7.14 3.14 -0.26
N SER A 36 7.16 1.80 -0.26
CA SER A 36 8.38 1.00 -0.32
C SER A 36 8.19 -0.13 -1.32
N ALA A 37 9.28 -0.56 -1.94
CA ALA A 37 9.29 -1.71 -2.85
C ALA A 37 10.51 -2.59 -2.61
N SER A 38 10.32 -3.90 -2.76
CA SER A 38 11.41 -4.87 -2.75
C SER A 38 11.15 -6.00 -3.74
N ARG A 39 12.19 -6.76 -4.06
CA ARG A 39 12.13 -8.01 -4.80
C ARG A 39 12.54 -9.15 -3.89
N ASP A 40 11.70 -10.16 -3.76
CA ASP A 40 12.03 -11.35 -2.97
C ASP A 40 12.98 -12.30 -3.73
N ASP A 41 13.40 -13.38 -3.06
CA ASP A 41 14.28 -14.41 -3.62
C ASP A 41 13.67 -15.19 -4.79
N SER A 42 12.34 -15.28 -4.85
CA SER A 42 11.58 -15.85 -5.97
C SER A 42 11.45 -14.90 -7.17
N GLY A 43 11.91 -13.66 -7.03
CA GLY A 43 11.89 -12.64 -8.08
C GLY A 43 10.60 -11.82 -8.16
N ARG A 44 9.63 -12.05 -7.25
CA ARG A 44 8.38 -11.28 -7.19
C ARG A 44 8.62 -9.90 -6.62
N ILE A 45 7.91 -8.92 -7.15
CA ILE A 45 8.01 -7.53 -6.67
C ILE A 45 6.89 -7.28 -5.67
N HIS A 46 7.28 -6.79 -4.49
CA HIS A 46 6.35 -6.41 -3.43
C HIS A 46 6.35 -4.90 -3.29
N VAL A 47 5.17 -4.28 -3.29
CA VAL A 47 4.99 -2.83 -3.10
C VAL A 47 4.07 -2.60 -1.90
N THR A 48 4.57 -1.90 -0.89
CA THR A 48 3.76 -1.46 0.26
C THR A 48 3.52 0.04 0.20
N MET A 49 2.28 0.45 0.44
CA MET A 49 1.84 1.84 0.38
C MET A 49 1.00 2.17 1.60
N ALA A 50 1.24 3.33 2.21
CA ALA A 50 0.39 3.88 3.25
C ALA A 50 -0.23 5.19 2.75
N ASN A 51 -1.56 5.30 2.84
CA ASN A 51 -2.28 6.57 2.68
C ASN A 51 -2.50 7.20 4.05
N LEU A 52 -1.77 8.28 4.29
CA LEU A 52 -1.75 9.02 5.55
C LEU A 52 -2.92 10.01 5.66
N ASP A 53 -3.71 10.19 4.59
CA ASP A 53 -4.91 10.99 4.62
C ASP A 53 -6.05 10.21 5.30
N PRO A 54 -6.60 10.70 6.44
CA PRO A 54 -7.67 10.01 7.15
C PRO A 54 -9.03 10.07 6.42
N ASN A 55 -9.17 10.97 5.44
CA ASN A 55 -10.45 11.36 4.88
C ASN A 55 -10.55 11.14 3.36
N ALA A 56 -9.44 11.19 2.64
CA ALA A 56 -9.42 11.08 1.18
C ALA A 56 -8.79 9.77 0.69
N ALA A 57 -9.46 9.10 -0.24
CA ALA A 57 -8.88 8.05 -1.05
C ALA A 57 -7.94 8.66 -2.12
N ARG A 58 -6.98 7.87 -2.61
CA ARG A 58 -5.96 8.31 -3.56
C ARG A 58 -5.77 7.30 -4.66
N THR A 59 -5.82 7.75 -5.91
CA THR A 59 -5.47 6.92 -7.07
C THR A 59 -4.01 7.15 -7.41
N VAL A 60 -3.22 6.07 -7.42
CA VAL A 60 -1.78 6.09 -7.61
C VAL A 60 -1.43 5.21 -8.82
N PRO A 61 -1.00 5.82 -9.95
CA PRO A 61 -0.39 5.06 -11.03
C PRO A 61 1.03 4.63 -10.62
N ILE A 62 1.39 3.40 -10.96
CA ILE A 62 2.69 2.79 -10.67
C ILE A 62 3.28 2.27 -11.97
N GLU A 63 4.43 2.82 -12.35
CA GLU A 63 5.24 2.36 -13.49
C GLU A 63 6.34 1.42 -12.99
N PHE A 64 6.51 0.26 -13.64
CA PHE A 64 7.58 -0.69 -13.32
C PHE A 64 8.66 -0.64 -14.39
N ARG A 65 9.76 0.08 -14.11
CA ARG A 65 10.88 0.19 -15.06
C ARG A 65 11.76 -1.06 -14.98
N GLY A 66 12.00 -1.68 -16.13
CA GLY A 66 12.82 -2.89 -16.23
C GLY A 66 12.12 -4.18 -15.78
N ALA A 67 10.80 -4.15 -15.59
CA ALA A 67 9.99 -5.34 -15.33
C ALA A 67 8.66 -5.26 -16.09
N LYS A 68 8.15 -6.41 -16.56
CA LYS A 68 6.84 -6.48 -17.20
C LYS A 68 5.85 -7.09 -16.21
N VAL A 69 4.80 -6.34 -15.88
CA VAL A 69 3.73 -6.81 -15.00
C VAL A 69 2.71 -7.62 -15.80
N LYS A 70 2.38 -8.80 -15.29
CA LYS A 70 1.38 -9.74 -15.81
C LYS A 70 0.27 -10.01 -14.80
N GLY A 71 0.54 -9.81 -13.51
CA GLY A 71 -0.43 -10.04 -12.45
C GLY A 71 -0.25 -9.06 -11.29
N VAL A 72 -1.35 -8.74 -10.61
CA VAL A 72 -1.32 -8.00 -9.36
C VAL A 72 -2.36 -8.56 -8.40
N ARG A 73 -1.94 -8.79 -7.16
CA ARG A 73 -2.82 -9.15 -6.04
C ARG A 73 -2.39 -8.38 -4.81
N GLY A 74 -3.27 -8.25 -3.83
CA GLY A 74 -2.91 -7.49 -2.64
C GLY A 74 -3.81 -7.71 -1.44
N GLN A 75 -3.37 -7.09 -0.35
CA GLN A 75 -4.09 -7.01 0.90
C GLN A 75 -4.14 -5.55 1.38
N VAL A 76 -5.20 -5.21 2.10
CA VAL A 76 -5.39 -3.88 2.70
C VAL A 76 -5.68 -4.02 4.19
N LEU A 77 -5.08 -3.14 4.97
CA LEU A 77 -5.42 -2.89 6.36
C LEU A 77 -5.98 -1.48 6.45
N THR A 78 -7.26 -1.37 6.83
CA THR A 78 -7.94 -0.09 7.03
C THR A 78 -9.13 -0.30 7.98
N ALA A 79 -9.80 0.78 8.36
CA ALA A 79 -10.99 0.75 9.19
C ALA A 79 -11.88 1.95 8.87
N ALA A 80 -13.16 1.90 9.28
CA ALA A 80 -14.08 3.01 9.07
C ALA A 80 -13.67 4.29 9.86
N ALA A 81 -13.09 4.12 11.04
CA ALA A 81 -12.65 5.21 11.92
C ALA A 81 -11.14 5.15 12.18
N MET A 82 -10.50 6.32 12.32
CA MET A 82 -9.06 6.44 12.56
C MET A 82 -8.59 5.82 13.88
N ASN A 83 -9.44 5.83 14.90
CA ASN A 83 -9.16 5.31 16.23
C ASN A 83 -9.74 3.91 16.46
N ALA A 84 -10.17 3.23 15.39
CA ALA A 84 -10.60 1.84 15.46
C ALA A 84 -9.46 0.96 15.98
N ARG A 85 -9.79 -0.01 16.84
CA ARG A 85 -8.83 -0.90 17.48
C ARG A 85 -9.50 -2.23 17.81
N ASN A 86 -8.68 -3.27 17.95
CA ASN A 86 -9.15 -4.56 18.42
C ASN A 86 -9.26 -4.57 19.95
N THR A 87 -10.30 -5.20 20.47
CA THR A 87 -10.46 -5.51 21.91
C THR A 87 -10.63 -7.02 22.07
N PHE A 88 -10.77 -7.52 23.30
CA PHE A 88 -11.05 -8.95 23.52
C PHE A 88 -12.41 -9.35 22.95
N GLU A 89 -13.40 -8.45 23.01
CA GLU A 89 -14.76 -8.66 22.50
C GLU A 89 -14.84 -8.45 20.98
N GLN A 90 -13.98 -7.58 20.43
CA GLN A 90 -13.91 -7.24 19.01
C GLN A 90 -12.49 -7.46 18.49
N ALA A 91 -12.07 -8.73 18.44
CA ALA A 91 -10.69 -9.10 18.08
C ALA A 91 -10.30 -8.76 16.63
N ASP A 92 -11.30 -8.61 15.75
CA ASP A 92 -11.15 -8.52 14.30
C ASP A 92 -11.63 -7.18 13.70
N ALA A 93 -11.80 -6.14 14.52
CA ALA A 93 -12.27 -4.84 14.06
C ALA A 93 -11.31 -4.18 13.04
N VAL A 94 -10.01 -4.46 13.15
CA VAL A 94 -8.94 -3.99 12.26
C VAL A 94 -8.03 -5.18 11.94
N LYS A 95 -8.19 -5.74 10.74
CA LYS A 95 -7.38 -6.86 10.23
C LYS A 95 -7.15 -6.74 8.73
N PRO A 96 -6.09 -7.36 8.18
CA PRO A 96 -5.89 -7.42 6.74
C PRO A 96 -7.07 -8.10 6.04
N ALA A 97 -7.46 -7.55 4.90
CA ALA A 97 -8.45 -8.12 4.00
C ALA A 97 -7.88 -8.20 2.58
N ALA A 98 -8.50 -9.03 1.73
CA ALA A 98 -8.17 -9.04 0.31
C ALA A 98 -8.41 -7.65 -0.30
N PHE A 99 -7.48 -7.20 -1.14
CA PHE A 99 -7.55 -5.89 -1.78
C PHE A 99 -7.78 -6.04 -3.28
N THR A 100 -8.85 -5.41 -3.77
CA THR A 100 -9.28 -5.43 -5.18
C THR A 100 -9.18 -4.05 -5.84
N GLY A 101 -8.60 -3.07 -5.16
CA GLY A 101 -8.43 -1.71 -5.69
C GLY A 101 -7.21 -1.52 -6.58
N ALA A 102 -6.56 -2.61 -7.01
CA ALA A 102 -5.45 -2.58 -7.97
C ALA A 102 -5.90 -3.17 -9.30
N LYS A 103 -5.48 -2.55 -10.41
CA LYS A 103 -5.73 -3.05 -11.76
C LYS A 103 -4.49 -2.85 -12.65
N LEU A 104 -4.31 -3.75 -13.60
CA LEU A 104 -3.27 -3.62 -14.61
C LEU A 104 -3.61 -2.52 -15.61
N THR A 105 -2.60 -1.81 -16.07
CA THR A 105 -2.67 -0.84 -17.16
C THR A 105 -1.58 -1.15 -18.19
N PRO A 106 -1.63 -0.57 -19.40
CA PRO A 106 -0.54 -0.71 -20.36
C PRO A 106 0.83 -0.25 -19.84
N GLU A 107 0.83 0.66 -18.85
CA GLU A 107 2.03 1.31 -18.29
C GLU A 107 2.48 0.69 -16.95
N GLY A 108 1.67 -0.18 -16.36
CA GLY A 108 1.98 -0.84 -15.09
C GLY A 108 0.73 -1.20 -14.28
N VAL A 109 0.57 -0.59 -13.10
CA VAL A 109 -0.55 -0.84 -12.17
C VAL A 109 -1.16 0.49 -11.74
N GLU A 110 -2.50 0.59 -11.73
CA GLU A 110 -3.20 1.68 -11.05
C GLU A 110 -3.82 1.18 -9.75
N VAL A 111 -3.61 1.91 -8.67
CA VAL A 111 -4.06 1.55 -7.31
C VAL A 111 -4.94 2.64 -6.72
N THR A 112 -6.16 2.29 -6.33
CA THR A 112 -7.01 3.16 -5.51
C THR A 112 -6.82 2.81 -4.03
N LEU A 113 -5.98 3.59 -3.35
CA LEU A 113 -5.74 3.50 -1.92
C LEU A 113 -6.91 4.12 -1.15
N PRO A 114 -7.61 3.36 -0.27
CA PRO A 114 -8.59 3.95 0.63
C PRO A 114 -7.93 5.01 1.53
N ALA A 115 -8.71 5.93 2.06
CA ALA A 115 -8.26 6.77 3.18
C ALA A 115 -7.74 5.88 4.32
N LYS A 116 -6.79 6.36 5.13
CA LYS A 116 -6.30 5.70 6.35
C LYS A 116 -6.03 4.21 6.15
N SER A 117 -5.17 3.90 5.19
CA SER A 117 -4.94 2.52 4.78
C SER A 117 -3.46 2.20 4.61
N VAL A 118 -3.15 0.92 4.80
CA VAL A 118 -1.89 0.30 4.40
C VAL A 118 -2.23 -0.80 3.42
N VAL A 119 -1.68 -0.73 2.21
CA VAL A 119 -1.87 -1.73 1.14
C VAL A 119 -0.54 -2.40 0.84
N ALA A 120 -0.56 -3.72 0.75
CA ALA A 120 0.56 -4.53 0.28
C ALA A 120 0.16 -5.20 -1.03
N LEU A 121 0.95 -5.00 -2.08
CA LEU A 121 0.78 -5.62 -3.39
C LEU A 121 1.91 -6.60 -3.64
N GLU A 122 1.57 -7.74 -4.22
CA GLU A 122 2.50 -8.64 -4.88
C GLU A 122 2.25 -8.56 -6.38
N VAL A 123 3.33 -8.44 -7.14
CA VAL A 123 3.33 -8.21 -8.58
C VAL A 123 4.11 -9.33 -9.26
N GLU A 124 3.49 -9.94 -10.27
CA GLU A 124 4.02 -11.02 -11.11
C GLU A 124 4.32 -10.53 -12.53
#